data_AF-B0NKP3-F1
#
_entry.id   AF-B0NKP3-F1
#
_cell.length_a   1.000
_cell.length_b   1.000
_cell.length_c   1.000
_cell.angle_alpha   90.00
_cell.angle_beta   90.00
_cell.angle_gamma   90.00
#
_symmetry.space_group_name_H-M   'P 1'
#
loop_
_entity.id
_entity.type
_entity.pdbx_description
1 polymer ?
#
loop_
_entity_poly.entity_id
_entity_poly.type
_entity_poly.pdbx_seq_one_letter_code
_entity_poly.pdbx_strand_id
1 'polypeptide(L)'
;MVIASKPNNDRHFLSFSRKLFLSVISLFLVFAACFIAYQYQREKEYKVELLDTQLQDYNERLQQELRSIPDSLWTSTLNRYIAKGSYRDLRVTIVNLQGRVLYDSYNETSQEAFSNHINRQEG
;
A
#
# COMPACT_ATOMS: atom_id res chain seq x y z
N MET A 1 76.65 16.01 -24.50
CA MET A 1 75.40 16.65 -24.95
C MET A 1 74.26 15.68 -24.69
N VAL A 2 73.24 16.15 -23.94
CA VAL A 2 71.92 15.58 -23.64
C VAL A 2 71.90 14.20 -22.96
N ILE A 3 71.84 14.21 -21.61
CA ILE A 3 71.30 13.09 -20.84
C ILE A 3 69.79 13.36 -20.71
N ALA A 4 68.98 12.48 -21.30
CA ALA A 4 67.53 12.55 -21.27
C ALA A 4 67.01 12.40 -19.83
N SER A 5 66.29 13.41 -19.34
CA SER A 5 65.54 13.31 -18.07
C SER A 5 64.32 12.40 -18.27
N LYS A 6 64.32 11.29 -17.54
CA LYS A 6 63.23 10.32 -17.41
C LYS A 6 61.95 11.04 -16.92
N PRO A 7 60.76 10.81 -17.52
CA PRO A 7 59.53 11.37 -16.99
C PRO A 7 59.20 10.67 -15.68
N ASN A 8 59.17 11.44 -14.59
CA ASN A 8 58.68 10.96 -13.31
C ASN A 8 57.15 10.81 -13.39
N ASN A 9 56.71 9.58 -13.64
CA ASN A 9 55.30 9.21 -13.59
C ASN A 9 54.89 9.03 -12.13
N ASP A 10 54.76 10.15 -11.40
CA ASP A 10 54.11 10.17 -10.10
C ASP A 10 52.60 10.02 -10.31
N ARG A 11 52.18 8.78 -10.56
CA ARG A 11 50.80 8.37 -10.28
C ARG A 11 50.62 8.48 -8.77
N HIS A 12 50.30 9.68 -8.31
CA HIS A 12 49.92 9.92 -6.93
C HIS A 12 48.66 9.10 -6.64
N PHE A 13 48.90 7.89 -6.13
CA PHE A 13 47.99 7.19 -5.25
C PHE A 13 47.41 8.22 -4.27
N LEU A 14 46.09 8.35 -4.29
CA LEU A 14 45.30 9.28 -3.47
C LEU A 14 45.94 9.49 -2.09
N SER A 15 46.17 10.75 -1.69
CA SER A 15 46.76 11.06 -0.39
C SER A 15 45.96 10.42 0.75
N PHE A 16 46.62 10.12 1.86
CA PHE A 16 46.01 9.43 3.02
C PHE A 16 44.64 10.03 3.41
N SER A 17 44.54 11.36 3.45
CA SER A 17 43.29 12.08 3.75
C SER A 17 42.18 11.80 2.74
N ARG A 18 42.50 11.66 1.44
CA ARG A 18 41.51 11.34 0.40
C ARG A 18 41.02 9.89 0.52
N LYS A 19 41.90 8.94 0.87
CA LYS A 19 41.51 7.54 1.12
C LYS A 19 40.59 7.42 2.33
N LEU A 20 40.92 8.13 3.42
CA LEU A 20 40.07 8.19 4.61
C LEU A 20 38.69 8.79 4.28
N PHE A 21 38.67 9.91 3.56
CA PHE A 21 37.43 10.58 3.15
C PHE A 21 36.55 9.69 2.27
N LEU A 22 37.13 9.00 1.29
CA LEU A 22 36.40 8.04 0.45
C LEU A 22 35.88 6.84 1.22
N SER A 23 36.62 6.35 2.23
CA SER A 23 36.14 5.28 3.11
C SER A 23 34.92 5.70 3.92
N VAL A 24 34.93 6.93 4.45
CA VAL A 24 33.80 7.48 5.22
C VAL A 24 32.59 7.69 4.30
N ILE A 25 32.80 8.25 3.09
CA ILE A 25 31.73 8.39 2.10
C ILE A 25 31.17 7.02 1.72
N SER A 26 32.02 6.04 1.44
CA SER A 26 31.57 4.70 1.06
C SER A 26 30.74 4.06 2.17
N LEU A 27 31.19 4.15 3.42
CA LEU A 27 30.43 3.66 4.58
C LEU A 27 29.10 4.39 4.73
N PHE A 28 29.09 5.71 4.56
CA PHE A 28 27.88 6.52 4.61
C PHE A 28 26.90 6.15 3.50
N LEU A 29 27.37 5.92 2.27
CA LEU A 29 26.52 5.52 1.14
C LEU A 29 25.90 4.14 1.35
N VAL A 30 26.66 3.17 1.87
CA VAL A 30 26.12 1.85 2.23
C VAL A 30 25.04 2.01 3.30
N PHE A 31 25.31 2.78 4.35
CA PHE A 31 24.34 3.04 5.40
C PHE A 31 23.07 3.74 4.87
N ALA A 32 23.22 4.76 4.02
CA ALA A 32 22.11 5.48 3.42
C ALA A 32 21.26 4.56 2.52
N ALA A 33 21.89 3.70 1.73
CA ALA A 33 21.19 2.72 0.90
C ALA A 33 20.39 1.72 1.76
N CYS A 34 21.00 1.19 2.82
CA CYS A 34 20.30 0.31 3.77
C CYS A 34 19.12 1.03 4.45
N PHE A 35 19.32 2.28 4.86
CA PHE A 35 18.27 3.08 5.49
C PHE A 35 17.09 3.34 4.53
N ILE A 36 17.37 3.74 3.28
CA ILE A 36 16.33 3.96 2.26
C ILE A 36 15.54 2.67 2.00
N ALA A 37 16.22 1.54 1.85
CA ALA A 37 15.56 0.25 1.64
C ALA A 37 14.67 -0.14 2.82
N TYR A 38 15.16 0.05 4.05
CA TYR A 38 14.38 -0.20 5.26
C TYR A 38 13.15 0.69 5.35
N GLN A 39 13.30 2.00 5.13
CA GLN A 39 12.19 2.95 5.16
C GLN A 39 11.13 2.61 4.10
N TYR A 40 11.56 2.22 2.90
CA TYR A 40 10.65 1.81 1.83
C TYR A 40 9.83 0.57 2.20
N GLN A 41 10.46 -0.43 2.82
CA GLN A 41 9.76 -1.62 3.30
C GLN A 41 8.73 -1.27 4.40
N ARG A 42 9.12 -0.43 5.36
CA ARG A 42 8.22 0.00 6.45
C ARG A 42 7.06 0.85 5.94
N GLU A 43 7.29 1.72 4.97
CA GLU A 43 6.23 2.53 4.37
C GLU A 43 5.21 1.66 3.63
N LYS A 44 5.64 0.58 2.98
CA LYS A 44 4.74 -0.40 2.37
C LYS A 44 3.86 -1.09 3.40
N GLU A 45 4.47 -1.63 4.45
CA GLU A 45 3.76 -2.29 5.55
C GLU A 45 2.73 -1.34 6.17
N TYR A 46 3.13 -0.10 6.46
CA TYR A 46 2.26 0.92 7.03
C TYR A 46 1.08 1.28 6.11
N LYS A 47 1.31 1.39 4.79
CA LYS A 47 0.23 1.68 3.82
C LYS A 47 -0.80 0.55 3.75
N VAL A 48 -0.36 -0.70 3.85
CA VAL A 48 -1.26 -1.87 3.88
C VAL A 48 -2.07 -1.88 5.17
N GLU A 49 -1.43 -1.70 6.32
CA GLU A 49 -2.10 -1.66 7.63
C GLU A 49 -3.10 -0.51 7.74
N LEU A 50 -2.76 0.66 7.18
CA LEU A 50 -3.65 1.81 7.13
C LEU A 50 -4.90 1.51 6.28
N LEU A 51 -4.72 0.89 5.11
CA LEU A 51 -5.84 0.53 4.24
C LEU A 51 -6.76 -0.50 4.93
N ASP A 52 -6.18 -1.52 5.56
CA ASP A 52 -6.93 -2.53 6.32
C ASP A 52 -7.74 -1.87 7.44
N THR A 53 -7.11 -0.98 8.23
CA THR A 53 -7.79 -0.21 9.29
C THR A 53 -8.94 0.62 8.73
N GLN A 54 -8.75 1.28 7.58
CA GLN A 54 -9.81 2.06 6.93
C GLN A 54 -10.98 1.20 6.45
N LEU A 55 -10.70 0.02 5.88
CA LEU A 55 -11.72 -0.93 5.44
C LEU A 55 -12.50 -1.52 6.63
N GLN A 56 -11.81 -1.83 7.72
CA GLN A 56 -12.44 -2.32 8.95
C GLN A 56 -13.33 -1.24 9.58
N ASP A 57 -12.85 -0.01 9.75
CA ASP A 57 -13.64 1.11 10.27
C ASP A 57 -14.87 1.40 9.38
N TYR A 58 -14.72 1.31 8.05
CA TYR A 58 -15.84 1.43 7.13
C TYR A 58 -16.89 0.33 7.35
N ASN A 59 -16.46 -0.93 7.48
CA ASN A 59 -17.34 -2.07 7.73
C ASN A 59 -18.08 -1.94 9.08
N GLU A 60 -17.37 -1.55 10.14
CA GLU A 60 -17.96 -1.36 11.46
C GLU A 60 -19.04 -0.26 11.46
N ARG A 61 -18.74 0.89 10.85
CA ARG A 61 -19.71 1.98 10.72
C ARG A 61 -20.91 1.59 9.88
N LEU A 62 -20.70 0.92 8.75
CA LEU A 62 -21.78 0.45 7.89
C LEU A 62 -22.67 -0.55 8.63
N GLN A 63 -22.07 -1.48 9.36
CA GLN A 63 -22.80 -2.45 10.18
C GLN A 63 -23.62 -1.75 11.27
N GLN A 64 -23.05 -0.73 11.92
CA GLN A 64 -23.75 0.04 12.95
C GLN A 64 -24.96 0.79 12.38
N GLU A 65 -24.84 1.40 11.20
CA GLU A 65 -25.96 2.05 10.50
C GLU A 65 -27.07 1.03 10.17
N LEU A 66 -26.70 -0.13 9.61
CA LEU A 66 -27.64 -1.18 9.24
C LEU A 66 -28.38 -1.78 10.46
N ARG A 67 -27.74 -1.91 11.62
CA ARG A 67 -28.40 -2.41 12.85
C ARG A 67 -29.57 -1.54 13.30
N SER A 68 -29.55 -0.25 12.94
CA SER A 68 -30.60 0.70 13.34
C SER A 68 -31.79 0.77 12.36
N ILE A 69 -31.73 0.02 11.26
CA ILE A 69 -32.66 0.16 10.13
C ILE A 69 -33.26 -1.20 9.75
N PRO A 70 -34.58 -1.29 9.48
CA PRO A 70 -35.21 -2.51 8.99
C PRO A 70 -34.66 -2.97 7.63
N ASP A 71 -34.58 -4.29 7.44
CA ASP A 71 -34.05 -4.93 6.23
C ASP A 71 -34.69 -4.42 4.92
N SER A 72 -35.97 -4.05 4.96
CA SER A 72 -36.70 -3.52 3.81
C SER A 72 -36.17 -2.18 3.28
N LEU A 73 -35.40 -1.44 4.08
CA LEU A 73 -34.85 -0.14 3.72
C LEU A 73 -33.35 -0.18 3.40
N TRP A 74 -32.68 -1.34 3.57
CA TRP A 74 -31.23 -1.49 3.42
C TRP A 74 -30.71 -0.97 2.08
N THR A 75 -31.31 -1.35 0.95
CA THR A 75 -30.86 -0.90 -0.38
C THR A 75 -30.82 0.62 -0.49
N SER A 76 -31.89 1.30 -0.03
CA SER A 76 -32.00 2.77 -0.11
C SER A 76 -31.01 3.49 0.83
N THR A 77 -30.75 2.91 2.00
CA THR A 77 -29.78 3.42 2.96
C THR A 77 -28.35 3.19 2.48
N LEU A 78 -28.04 2.00 1.98
CA LEU A 78 -26.72 1.63 1.44
C LEU A 78 -26.34 2.51 0.26
N ASN A 79 -27.25 2.67 -0.73
CA ASN A 79 -27.03 3.55 -1.87
C ASN A 79 -26.74 4.99 -1.42
N ARG A 80 -27.46 5.49 -0.40
CA ARG A 80 -27.25 6.83 0.15
C ARG A 80 -25.94 6.96 0.92
N TYR A 81 -25.59 5.96 1.71
CA TYR A 81 -24.38 5.93 2.52
C TYR A 81 -23.14 5.92 1.62
N ILE A 82 -23.13 5.07 0.59
CA ILE A 82 -22.06 4.97 -0.40
C ILE A 82 -21.94 6.28 -1.20
N ALA A 83 -23.06 6.86 -1.64
CA ALA A 83 -23.06 8.12 -2.39
C ALA A 83 -22.55 9.32 -1.55
N LYS A 84 -22.76 9.31 -0.23
CA LYS A 84 -22.27 10.36 0.68
C LYS A 84 -20.83 10.14 1.14
N GLY A 85 -20.33 8.90 1.08
CA GLY A 85 -19.00 8.54 1.56
C GLY A 85 -17.87 9.13 0.71
N SER A 86 -16.68 9.25 1.31
CA SER A 86 -15.47 9.68 0.61
C SER A 86 -14.92 8.63 -0.36
N TYR A 87 -15.31 7.36 -0.21
CA TYR A 87 -14.75 6.23 -0.95
C TYR A 87 -15.68 5.75 -2.06
N ARG A 88 -15.79 6.55 -3.13
CA ARG A 88 -16.68 6.24 -4.27
C ARG A 88 -16.22 5.04 -5.10
N ASP A 89 -14.96 4.66 -4.98
CA ASP A 89 -14.38 3.53 -5.71
C ASP A 89 -14.48 2.20 -4.95
N LEU A 90 -14.98 2.21 -3.70
CA LEU A 90 -15.22 0.97 -2.96
C LEU A 90 -16.49 0.28 -3.45
N ARG A 91 -16.34 -0.98 -3.86
CA ARG A 91 -17.47 -1.88 -4.07
C ARG A 91 -17.89 -2.46 -2.72
N VAL A 92 -19.14 -2.25 -2.36
CA VAL A 92 -19.75 -2.77 -1.14
C VAL A 92 -20.66 -3.93 -1.51
N THR A 93 -20.46 -5.07 -0.84
CA THR A 93 -21.30 -6.25 -1.01
C THR A 93 -21.77 -6.72 0.36
N ILE A 94 -23.07 -6.90 0.53
CA ILE A 94 -23.64 -7.49 1.76
C ILE A 94 -23.91 -8.96 1.48
N VAL A 95 -23.36 -9.85 2.30
CA VAL A 95 -23.56 -11.30 2.22
C VAL A 95 -24.22 -11.82 3.49
N ASN A 96 -25.10 -12.81 3.36
CA ASN A 96 -25.64 -13.52 4.51
C ASN A 96 -24.68 -14.63 4.99
N LEU A 97 -24.98 -15.24 6.14
CA LEU A 97 -24.17 -16.32 6.72
C LEU A 97 -24.07 -17.58 5.84
N GLN A 98 -24.93 -17.70 4.83
CA GLN A 98 -24.91 -18.80 3.85
C GLN A 98 -24.13 -18.43 2.58
N GLY A 99 -23.49 -17.26 2.56
CA GLY A 99 -22.69 -16.73 1.44
C GLY A 99 -23.53 -16.15 0.29
N ARG A 100 -24.86 -16.06 0.43
CA ARG A 100 -25.72 -15.42 -0.56
C ARG A 100 -25.58 -13.90 -0.48
N VAL A 101 -25.31 -13.27 -1.62
CA VAL A 101 -25.30 -11.81 -1.74
C VAL A 101 -26.72 -11.27 -1.58
N LEU A 102 -26.87 -10.27 -0.73
CA LEU A 102 -28.12 -9.54 -0.49
C LEU A 102 -28.09 -8.15 -1.15
N TYR A 103 -26.91 -7.58 -1.38
CA TYR A 103 -26.71 -6.28 -1.99
C TYR A 103 -25.32 -6.19 -2.62
N ASP A 104 -25.21 -5.47 -3.74
CA ASP A 104 -23.94 -5.15 -4.42
C ASP A 104 -24.02 -3.74 -5.01
N SER A 105 -23.04 -2.89 -4.70
CA SER A 105 -23.02 -1.49 -5.14
C SER A 105 -22.59 -1.28 -6.60
N TYR A 106 -22.03 -2.30 -7.27
CA TYR A 106 -21.51 -2.17 -8.63
C TYR A 106 -22.49 -2.64 -9.71
N ASN A 107 -23.39 -3.58 -9.40
CA ASN A 107 -24.33 -4.15 -10.34
C ASN A 107 -25.72 -4.32 -9.71
N GLU A 108 -26.64 -3.42 -10.04
CA GLU A 108 -28.05 -3.55 -9.62
C GLU A 108 -28.82 -4.63 -10.42
N THR A 109 -28.23 -5.25 -11.46
CA THR A 109 -29.03 -5.96 -12.50
C THR A 109 -28.47 -7.28 -13.05
N SER A 110 -27.29 -7.77 -12.67
CA SER A 110 -26.76 -9.02 -13.22
C SER A 110 -26.97 -10.20 -12.27
N GLN A 111 -27.61 -11.26 -12.77
CA GLN A 111 -27.86 -12.52 -12.04
C GLN A 111 -26.56 -13.17 -11.48
N GLU A 112 -25.40 -12.81 -12.04
CA GLU A 112 -24.07 -13.27 -11.60
C GLU A 112 -23.58 -12.57 -10.32
N ALA A 113 -24.05 -11.36 -10.02
CA ALA A 113 -23.75 -10.63 -8.78
C ALA A 113 -24.35 -11.29 -7.53
N PHE A 114 -25.31 -12.21 -7.71
CA PHE A 114 -25.96 -12.96 -6.63
C PHE A 114 -25.46 -14.40 -6.47
N SER A 115 -24.35 -14.74 -7.12
CA SER A 115 -23.69 -16.04 -6.95
C SER A 115 -23.17 -16.19 -5.51
N ASN A 116 -23.28 -17.41 -4.95
CA ASN A 116 -22.89 -17.67 -3.57
C ASN A 116 -21.37 -17.50 -3.38
N HIS A 117 -20.96 -16.60 -2.49
CA HIS A 117 -19.57 -16.27 -2.19
C HIS A 117 -18.88 -17.24 -1.21
N ILE A 118 -19.52 -18.34 -0.80
CA ILE A 118 -18.95 -19.31 0.16
C ILE A 118 -17.59 -19.89 -0.26
N ASN A 119 -17.26 -19.87 -1.55
CA ASN A 119 -15.98 -20.37 -2.10
C ASN A 119 -15.05 -19.25 -2.59
N ARG A 120 -15.37 -17.97 -2.32
CA ARG A 120 -14.53 -16.86 -2.77
C ARG A 120 -13.33 -16.73 -1.81
N GLN A 121 -12.12 -16.77 -2.35
CA GLN A 121 -10.94 -16.35 -1.60
C GLN A 121 -10.95 -14.82 -1.50
N GLU A 122 -11.00 -14.31 -0.28
CA GLU A 122 -10.71 -12.91 0.01
C GLU A 122 -9.19 -12.78 0.12
N GLY A 123 -8.61 -11.93 -0.73
CA GLY A 123 -7.18 -11.71 -0.84
C GLY A 123 -6.81 -10.28 -0.48
#